data_AF-A0AAJ1HZK0-F1
#
_entry.id   AF-A0AAJ1HZK0-F1
#
_cell.length_a   1.000
_cell.length_b   1.000
_cell.length_c   1.000
_cell.angle_alpha   90.00
_cell.angle_beta   90.00
_cell.angle_gamma   90.00
#
_symmetry.space_group_name_H-M   'P 1'
#
loop_
_entity.id
_entity.type
_entity.pdbx_description
1 polymer ?
#
loop_
_entity_poly.entity_id
_entity_poly.type
_entity_poly.pdbx_seq_one_letter_code
_entity_poly.pdbx_strand_id
1 'polypeptide(L)'
;MSEAIYDEQIAPLLRQAGKLCEQHGLAMVAVVEYDKEARGETRLLPDGAGLAMHMLSMLAASGNNIDRYLINVIRFCKEEGIPLEQSMFLRKYARPTGHKEST
;
A
#
# COMPACT_ATOMS: atom_id res chain seq x y z
N MET A 1 -11.43 19.56 -15.66
CA MET A 1 -12.86 19.63 -15.20
C MET A 1 -13.13 18.58 -14.14
N SER A 2 -12.61 17.37 -14.30
CA SER A 2 -12.61 16.29 -13.30
C SER A 2 -11.76 16.58 -12.06
N GLU A 3 -10.64 17.31 -12.18
CA GLU A 3 -9.82 17.72 -11.03
C GLU A 3 -10.56 18.63 -10.04
N ALA A 4 -11.30 19.63 -10.53
CA ALA A 4 -12.11 20.50 -9.67
C ALA A 4 -13.19 19.72 -8.90
N ILE A 5 -13.83 18.72 -9.53
CA ILE A 5 -14.76 17.82 -8.85
C ILE A 5 -14.03 17.01 -7.76
N TYR A 6 -12.81 16.53 -8.07
CA TYR A 6 -12.01 15.82 -7.08
C TYR A 6 -11.70 16.70 -5.87
N ASP A 7 -11.13 17.88 -6.08
CA ASP A 7 -10.69 18.77 -5.01
C ASP A 7 -11.85 19.32 -4.17
N GLU A 8 -12.93 19.75 -4.82
CA GLU A 8 -14.03 20.44 -4.15
C GLU A 8 -15.05 19.48 -3.50
N GLN A 9 -15.19 18.26 -4.03
CA GLN A 9 -16.24 17.34 -3.61
C GLN A 9 -15.69 16.00 -3.11
N ILE A 10 -14.81 15.34 -3.87
CA ILE A 10 -14.40 13.97 -3.55
C ILE A 10 -13.36 13.93 -2.41
N ALA A 11 -12.29 14.73 -2.49
CA ALA A 11 -11.23 14.77 -1.50
C ALA A 11 -11.76 15.10 -0.08
N PRO A 12 -12.68 16.07 0.11
CA PRO A 12 -13.31 16.31 1.40
C PRO A 12 -14.08 15.09 1.94
N LEU A 13 -14.85 14.39 1.10
CA LEU A 13 -15.60 13.20 1.51
C LEU A 13 -14.68 12.05 1.90
N LEU A 14 -13.62 11.80 1.12
CA LEU A 14 -12.61 10.78 1.45
C LEU A 14 -11.89 11.11 2.75
N ARG A 15 -11.60 12.38 3.02
CA ARG A 15 -11.02 12.81 4.29
C ARG A 15 -11.96 12.57 5.46
N GLN A 16 -13.25 12.84 5.30
CA GLN A 16 -14.25 12.58 6.34
C GLN A 16 -14.38 11.08 6.63
N ALA A 17 -14.49 10.26 5.60
CA ALA A 17 -14.51 8.80 5.72
C ALA A 17 -13.23 8.29 6.41
N GLY A 18 -12.07 8.82 6.02
CA GLY A 18 -10.79 8.47 6.63
C GLY A 18 -10.74 8.76 8.12
N LYS A 19 -11.15 9.97 8.54
CA LYS A 19 -11.22 10.30 9.98
C LYS A 19 -12.14 9.34 10.75
N LEU A 20 -13.28 8.96 10.17
CA LEU A 20 -14.19 8.01 10.82
C LEU A 20 -13.55 6.62 10.94
N CYS A 21 -12.88 6.14 9.89
CA CYS A 21 -12.13 4.89 9.93
C CYS A 21 -11.03 4.92 10.99
N GLU A 22 -10.25 6.00 11.06
CA GLU A 22 -9.18 6.18 12.07
C GLU A 22 -9.73 6.12 13.50
N GLN A 23 -10.84 6.82 13.78
CA GLN A 23 -11.50 6.81 15.09
C GLN A 23 -11.96 5.42 15.55
N HIS A 24 -12.24 4.53 14.61
CA HIS A 24 -12.73 3.17 14.88
C HIS A 24 -11.67 2.08 14.62
N GLY A 25 -10.41 2.45 14.35
CA GLY A 25 -9.35 1.48 14.07
C GLY A 25 -9.59 0.67 12.78
N LEU A 26 -10.36 1.22 11.84
CA LEU A 26 -10.64 0.58 10.56
C LEU A 26 -9.58 1.01 9.53
N ALA A 27 -9.03 0.05 8.80
CA ALA A 27 -8.11 0.33 7.69
C ALA A 27 -8.89 0.84 6.47
N MET A 28 -8.36 1.87 5.81
CA MET A 28 -8.94 2.44 4.59
C MET A 28 -7.86 2.84 3.60
N VAL A 29 -8.04 2.45 2.34
CA VAL A 29 -7.25 2.93 1.21
C VAL A 29 -8.22 3.37 0.11
N ALA A 30 -8.11 4.62 -0.32
CA ALA A 30 -8.88 5.17 -1.43
C ALA A 30 -7.91 5.82 -2.43
N VAL A 31 -8.11 5.55 -3.72
CA VAL A 31 -7.40 6.18 -4.84
C VAL A 31 -8.42 6.63 -5.86
N VAL A 32 -8.32 7.87 -6.30
CA VAL A 32 -9.19 8.43 -7.34
C VAL A 32 -8.31 8.99 -8.43
N GLU A 33 -8.44 8.43 -9.63
CA GLU A 33 -7.85 8.96 -10.85
C GLU A 33 -8.84 9.97 -11.45
N TYR A 34 -8.46 11.24 -11.45
CA TYR A 34 -9.30 12.33 -11.96
C TYR A 34 -8.81 12.84 -13.31
N ASP A 35 -7.61 12.50 -13.74
CA ASP A 35 -7.19 12.59 -15.14
C ASP A 35 -6.23 11.43 -15.42
N LYS A 36 -5.90 11.17 -16.69
CA LYS A 36 -4.99 10.10 -17.06
C LYS A 36 -3.69 10.23 -16.26
N GLU A 37 -3.43 9.25 -15.40
CA GLU A 37 -2.32 9.16 -14.45
C GLU A 37 -2.28 10.26 -13.36
N ALA A 38 -3.20 11.22 -13.36
CA ALA A 38 -3.37 12.20 -12.30
C ALA A 38 -4.35 11.67 -11.25
N ARG A 39 -3.86 11.54 -10.03
CA ARG A 39 -4.58 10.83 -8.97
C ARG A 39 -4.32 11.42 -7.60
N GLY A 40 -5.34 11.31 -6.76
CA GLY A 40 -5.22 11.57 -5.33
C GLY A 40 -5.50 10.31 -4.52
N GLU A 41 -4.89 10.23 -3.34
CA GLU A 41 -4.99 9.06 -2.47
C GLU A 41 -5.25 9.45 -1.01
N THR A 42 -5.97 8.60 -0.28
CA THR A 42 -6.11 8.64 1.17
C THR A 42 -5.80 7.26 1.70
N ARG A 43 -4.78 7.15 2.55
CA ARG A 43 -4.27 5.88 3.07
C ARG A 43 -4.19 5.95 4.59
N LEU A 44 -4.98 5.13 5.27
CA LEU A 44 -5.00 4.96 6.71
C LEU A 44 -4.85 3.47 7.02
N LEU A 45 -3.75 3.13 7.67
CA LEU A 45 -3.41 1.78 8.06
C LEU A 45 -3.14 1.79 9.57
N PRO A 46 -4.16 1.52 10.40
CA PRO A 46 -3.96 1.32 11.83
C PRO A 46 -3.14 0.04 12.08
N ASP A 47 -2.57 -0.06 13.28
CA ASP A 47 -1.86 -1.26 13.72
C ASP A 47 -2.77 -2.50 13.62
N GLY A 48 -2.23 -3.60 13.11
CA GLY A 48 -2.99 -4.84 12.89
C GLY A 48 -3.84 -4.86 11.62
N ALA A 49 -3.73 -3.86 10.74
CA ALA A 49 -4.34 -3.94 9.41
C ALA A 49 -3.88 -5.20 8.67
N GLY A 50 -4.82 -5.89 8.01
CA GLY A 50 -4.51 -7.12 7.29
C GLY A 50 -3.60 -6.89 6.06
N LEU A 51 -2.87 -7.93 5.65
CA LEU A 51 -1.96 -7.90 4.50
C LEU A 51 -2.60 -7.31 3.23
N ALA A 52 -3.87 -7.63 2.94
CA ALA A 52 -4.58 -7.09 1.78
C ALA A 52 -4.64 -5.56 1.77
N MET A 53 -4.84 -4.93 2.94
CA MET A 53 -4.87 -3.47 3.07
C MET A 53 -3.48 -2.85 2.91
N HIS A 54 -2.45 -3.51 3.44
CA HIS A 54 -1.07 -3.13 3.19
C HIS A 54 -0.73 -3.21 1.69
N MET A 55 -1.13 -4.28 1.00
CA MET A 55 -0.93 -4.44 -0.45
C MET A 55 -1.63 -3.33 -1.24
N LEU A 56 -2.89 -3.00 -0.91
CA LEU A 56 -3.59 -1.88 -1.54
C LEU A 56 -2.86 -0.55 -1.33
N SER A 57 -2.40 -0.27 -0.10
CA SER A 57 -1.65 0.94 0.21
C SER A 57 -0.31 1.01 -0.53
N MET A 58 0.39 -0.11 -0.65
CA MET A 58 1.64 -0.21 -1.43
C MET A 58 1.39 0.02 -2.92
N LEU A 59 0.33 -0.55 -3.48
CA LEU A 59 -0.04 -0.35 -4.88
C LEU A 59 -0.40 1.12 -5.14
N ALA A 60 -1.23 1.71 -4.27
CA ALA A 60 -1.56 3.12 -4.29
C ALA A 60 -0.28 4.00 -4.28
N ALA A 61 0.63 3.79 -3.33
CA ALA A 61 1.87 4.53 -3.24
C ALA A 61 2.85 4.31 -4.41
N SER A 62 2.75 3.18 -5.10
CA SER A 62 3.69 2.80 -6.18
C SER A 62 3.26 3.33 -7.56
N GLY A 63 1.97 3.60 -7.76
CA GLY A 63 1.45 4.07 -9.05
C GLY A 63 1.75 3.08 -10.17
N ASN A 64 2.20 3.60 -11.30
CA ASN A 64 2.49 2.76 -12.48
C ASN A 64 3.84 2.03 -12.38
N ASN A 65 4.51 2.07 -11.22
CA ASN A 65 5.80 1.39 -11.01
C ASN A 65 5.59 0.00 -10.36
N ILE A 66 5.54 -1.03 -11.20
CA ILE A 66 5.35 -2.42 -10.76
C ILE A 66 6.52 -2.94 -9.90
N ASP A 67 7.75 -2.55 -10.22
CA ASP A 67 8.93 -3.00 -9.47
C ASP A 67 8.90 -2.43 -8.04
N ARG A 68 8.54 -1.16 -7.89
CA ARG A 68 8.38 -0.52 -6.59
C ARG A 68 7.31 -1.23 -5.75
N TYR A 69 6.19 -1.62 -6.37
CA TYR A 69 5.15 -2.38 -5.68
C TYR A 69 5.68 -3.73 -5.18
N LEU A 70 6.31 -4.52 -6.06
CA LEU A 70 6.82 -5.84 -5.71
C LEU A 70 7.93 -5.77 -4.65
N ILE A 71 8.84 -4.80 -4.74
CA ILE A 71 9.89 -4.56 -3.73
C ILE A 71 9.25 -4.25 -2.37
N ASN A 72 8.24 -3.38 -2.33
CA ASN A 72 7.54 -3.05 -1.09
C ASN A 72 6.84 -4.27 -0.50
N VAL A 73 6.18 -5.11 -1.32
CA VAL A 73 5.52 -6.34 -0.85
C VAL A 73 6.54 -7.33 -0.28
N ILE A 74 7.66 -7.56 -0.99
CA ILE A 74 8.73 -8.44 -0.51
C ILE A 74 9.29 -7.95 0.82
N ARG A 75 9.52 -6.64 0.94
CA ARG A 75 10.03 -6.03 2.19
C ARG A 75 9.02 -6.21 3.32
N PHE A 76 7.76 -5.86 3.10
CA PHE A 76 6.70 -6.01 4.10
C PHE A 76 6.57 -7.45 4.58
N CYS A 77 6.56 -8.43 3.67
CA CYS A 77 6.51 -9.84 4.07
C CYS A 77 7.72 -10.25 4.92
N LYS A 78 8.92 -9.73 4.65
CA LYS A 78 10.11 -10.01 5.47
C LYS A 78 10.02 -9.37 6.85
N GLU A 79 9.53 -8.14 6.93
CA GLU A 79 9.35 -7.39 8.19
C GLU A 79 8.31 -8.06 9.09
N GLU A 80 7.20 -8.54 8.52
CA GLU A 80 6.10 -9.19 9.24
C GLU A 80 6.28 -10.72 9.39
N GLY A 81 7.40 -11.29 8.96
CA GLY A 81 7.66 -12.73 9.02
C GLY A 81 6.72 -13.58 8.16
N ILE A 82 6.12 -13.02 7.12
CA ILE A 82 5.27 -13.73 6.16
C ILE A 82 6.14 -14.54 5.19
N PRO A 83 5.98 -15.88 5.15
CA PRO A 83 6.88 -16.75 4.40
C PRO A 83 6.75 -16.57 2.88
N LEU A 84 7.84 -16.15 2.23
CA LEU A 84 7.89 -15.95 0.79
C LEU A 84 8.01 -17.27 0.02
N GLU A 85 8.54 -18.32 0.64
CA GLU A 85 8.74 -19.66 0.07
C GLU A 85 7.43 -20.35 -0.32
N GLN A 86 6.31 -19.97 0.30
CA GLN A 86 4.98 -20.48 -0.04
C GLN A 86 4.44 -19.86 -1.35
N SER A 87 5.02 -18.76 -1.81
CA SER A 87 4.66 -18.13 -3.07
C SER A 87 5.40 -18.77 -4.25
N MET A 88 4.66 -19.26 -5.24
CA MET A 88 5.25 -19.76 -6.50
C MET A 88 6.12 -18.71 -7.20
N PHE A 89 5.79 -17.42 -7.04
CA PHE A 89 6.48 -16.29 -7.67
C PHE A 89 7.58 -15.70 -6.79
N LEU A 90 7.30 -15.50 -5.50
CA LEU A 90 8.20 -14.79 -4.59
C LEU A 90 9.24 -15.68 -3.91
N ARG A 91 9.12 -17.02 -3.99
CA ARG A 91 10.07 -17.97 -3.37
C ARG A 91 11.54 -17.71 -3.71
N LYS A 92 11.84 -17.17 -4.90
CA LYS A 92 13.22 -16.83 -5.29
C LYS A 92 13.84 -15.70 -4.46
N TYR A 93 13.00 -14.89 -3.80
CA TYR A 93 13.39 -13.79 -2.92
C TYR A 93 13.37 -14.14 -1.43
N ALA A 94 13.01 -15.38 -1.08
CA ALA A 94 13.00 -15.89 0.29
C ALA A 94 14.40 -15.99 0.91
N ARG A 95 15.47 -15.98 0.09
CA ARG A 95 16.85 -16.05 0.61
C ARG A 95 17.14 -14.84 1.51
N PRO A 96 17.74 -15.04 2.69
CA PRO A 96 18.21 -13.94 3.51
C PRO A 96 19.26 -13.17 2.73
N THR A 97 19.16 -11.84 2.72
CA THR A 97 20.23 -10.96 2.26
C THR A 97 21.38 -11.10 3.25
N GLY A 98 22.26 -12.09 3.00
CA GLY A 98 23.60 -12.25 3.55
C GLY A 98 23.78 -11.98 5.05
N HIS A 99 23.91 -13.06 5.83
CA HIS A 99 24.91 -13.08 6.89
C HIS A 99 26.25 -12.66 6.27
N LYS A 100 26.86 -11.57 6.76
CA LYS A 100 28.29 -11.35 6.55
C LYS A 100 29.00 -12.44 7.35
N GLU A 101 29.52 -13.45 6.67
CA GLU A 101 30.53 -14.31 7.28
C GLU A 101 31.73 -13.41 7.63
N SER A 102 31.94 -13.24 8.93
CA SER A 102 33.15 -12.63 9.46
C SER A 102 34.27 -13.64 9.27
N THR A 103 35.20 -13.35 8.35
CA THR A 103 36.53 -13.97 8.29
C THR A 103 37.57 -12.88 8.42
#